data_AF-A0A661NZW1-F1
#
_entry.id   AF-A0A661NZW1-F1
#
_cell.length_a   1.000
_cell.length_b   1.000
_cell.length_c   1.000
_cell.angle_alpha   90.00
_cell.angle_beta   90.00
_cell.angle_gamma   90.00
#
_symmetry.space_group_name_H-M   'P 1'
#
loop_
_entity.id
_entity.type
_entity.pdbx_description
1 polymer ?
#
loop_
_entity_poly.entity_id
_entity_poly.type
_entity_poly.pdbx_seq_one_letter_code
_entity_poly.pdbx_strand_id
1 'polypeptide(L)' 'MTTVKKQSMLIQQALRWISEQRLRDPRARPAALLSEAGARFNLSPAEQEQLLAMLTAGSDGAGNSETT' A
#
# COMPACT_ATOMS: atom_id res chain seq x y z
N MET A 1 24.22 -1.35 12.97
CA MET A 1 22.86 -1.83 13.32
C MET A 1 21.86 -1.05 12.47
N THR A 2 21.16 -1.72 11.55
CA THR A 2 20.39 -1.11 10.45
C THR A 2 18.93 -1.58 10.46
N THR A 3 18.20 -1.32 11.54
CA THR A 3 16.79 -1.70 11.71
C THR A 3 15.83 -0.91 10.82
N VAL A 4 16.19 0.29 10.37
CA VAL A 4 15.43 1.11 9.40
C VAL A 4 15.26 0.42 8.04
N LYS A 5 16.25 -0.39 7.61
CA LYS A 5 16.27 -0.98 6.27
C LYS A 5 15.25 -2.11 6.09
N LYS A 6 14.89 -2.83 7.17
CA LYS A 6 13.93 -3.95 7.10
C LYS A 6 12.48 -3.48 6.98
N GLN A 7 12.13 -2.43 7.73
CA GLN A 7 10.77 -1.85 7.75
C GLN A 7 10.36 -1.39 6.35
N SER A 8 11.22 -0.64 5.65
CA SER A 8 10.95 -0.23 4.27
C SER A 8 10.84 -1.39 3.28
N MET A 9 11.57 -2.49 3.51
CA MET A 9 11.58 -3.64 2.59
C MET A 9 10.27 -4.41 2.63
N LEU A 10 9.66 -4.57 3.81
CA LEU A 10 8.35 -5.24 3.96
C LEU A 10 7.23 -4.42 3.32
N ILE A 11 7.22 -3.10 3.54
CA ILE A 11 6.26 -2.17 2.91
C ILE A 11 6.39 -2.24 1.37
N GLN A 12 7.62 -2.19 0.84
CA GLN A 12 7.86 -2.29 -0.60
C GLN A 12 7.40 -3.64 -1.18
N GLN A 13 7.62 -4.74 -0.44
CA GLN A 13 7.22 -6.07 -0.88
C GLN A 13 5.69 -6.26 -0.84
N ALA A 14 5.03 -5.71 0.18
CA ALA A 14 3.58 -5.62 0.27
C ALA A 14 3.00 -4.80 -0.89
N LEU A 15 3.57 -3.63 -1.19
CA LEU A 15 3.13 -2.77 -2.28
C LEU A 15 3.24 -3.47 -3.65
N ARG A 16 4.35 -4.18 -3.88
CA ARG A 16 4.56 -4.99 -5.09
C ARG A 16 3.50 -6.08 -5.19
N TRP A 17 3.27 -6.83 -4.10
CA TRP A 17 2.26 -7.89 -4.08
C TRP A 17 0.85 -7.37 -4.35
N ILE A 18 0.46 -6.25 -3.73
CA ILE A 18 -0.85 -5.61 -3.98
C ILE A 18 -0.96 -5.16 -5.44
N SER A 19 0.11 -4.63 -6.02
CA SER A 19 0.12 -4.22 -7.43
C SER A 19 -0.08 -5.41 -8.36
N GLU A 20 0.58 -6.54 -8.09
CA GLU A 20 0.40 -7.79 -8.84
C GLU A 20 -1.03 -8.34 -8.69
N GLN A 21 -1.62 -8.26 -7.49
CA GLN A 21 -3.01 -8.65 -7.27
C GLN A 21 -3.98 -7.75 -8.01
N ARG A 22 -3.78 -6.42 -8.02
CA ARG A 22 -4.60 -5.48 -8.80
C ARG A 22 -4.47 -5.68 -10.31
N LEU A 23 -3.29 -6.12 -10.78
CA LEU A 23 -3.06 -6.48 -12.19
C LEU A 23 -3.82 -7.74 -12.59
N ARG A 24 -3.89 -8.74 -11.69
CA ARG A 24 -4.67 -9.97 -11.91
C ARG A 24 -6.17 -9.75 -11.73
N ASP A 25 -6.54 -8.94 -10.75
CA ASP A 25 -7.92 -8.70 -10.35
C ASP A 25 -8.14 -7.20 -10.08
N PRO A 26 -8.47 -6.42 -11.13
CA PRO A 26 -8.64 -4.97 -10.99
C PRO A 26 -9.87 -4.58 -10.15
N ARG A 27 -10.73 -5.55 -9.80
CA ARG A 27 -11.88 -5.37 -8.90
C ARG A 27 -11.55 -5.65 -7.43
N ALA A 28 -10.37 -6.20 -7.13
CA ALA A 28 -9.96 -6.48 -5.77
C ALA A 28 -9.87 -5.17 -4.97
N ARG A 29 -10.54 -5.14 -3.82
CA ARG A 29 -10.59 -3.95 -2.98
C ARG A 29 -9.21 -3.70 -2.35
N PRO A 30 -8.66 -2.47 -2.45
CA PRO A 30 -7.37 -2.13 -1.86
C PRO A 30 -7.31 -2.41 -0.35
N ALA A 31 -8.41 -2.21 0.38
CA ALA A 31 -8.51 -2.50 1.80
C ALA A 31 -8.39 -4.01 2.13
N ALA A 32 -8.92 -4.89 1.29
CA ALA A 32 -8.81 -6.33 1.48
C ALA A 32 -7.36 -6.80 1.24
N LEU A 33 -6.77 -6.34 0.15
CA LEU A 33 -5.37 -6.62 -0.20
C LEU A 33 -4.39 -6.07 0.84
N LEU A 34 -4.68 -4.91 1.43
CA LEU A 34 -3.91 -4.34 2.54
C LEU A 34 -3.98 -5.21 3.79
N SER A 35 -5.17 -5.70 4.14
CA SER A 35 -5.36 -6.56 5.33
C SER A 35 -4.60 -7.89 5.16
N GLU A 36 -4.71 -8.51 3.98
CA GLU A 36 -3.92 -9.70 3.62
C GLU A 36 -2.42 -9.44 3.61
N ALA A 37 -1.97 -8.34 3.01
CA ALA A 37 -0.57 -7.97 3.00
C ALA A 37 -0.04 -7.70 4.43
N GLY A 38 -0.84 -7.03 5.27
CA GLY A 38 -0.49 -6.79 6.67
C GLY A 38 -0.26 -8.07 7.46
N ALA A 39 -1.19 -9.03 7.34
CA ALA A 39 -1.05 -10.34 7.98
C ALA A 39 0.12 -11.15 7.38
N ARG A 40 0.33 -11.07 6.06
CA ARG A 40 1.34 -11.85 5.34
C ARG A 40 2.77 -11.35 5.57
N PHE A 41 2.96 -10.04 5.62
CA PHE A 41 4.26 -9.39 5.83
C PHE A 41 4.49 -8.99 7.29
N ASN A 42 3.54 -9.29 8.18
CA ASN A 42 3.59 -8.97 9.60
C ASN A 42 3.81 -7.47 9.86
N LEU A 43 3.12 -6.63 9.07
CA LEU A 43 3.21 -5.18 9.14
C LEU A 43 2.59 -4.68 10.44
N SER A 44 3.27 -3.74 11.10
CA SER A 44 2.71 -3.02 12.24
C SER A 44 1.55 -2.12 11.80
N PRO A 45 0.65 -1.72 12.71
CA PRO A 45 -0.45 -0.80 12.38
C PRO A 45 0.02 0.46 11.65
N ALA A 46 1.13 1.05 12.11
CA ALA A 46 1.75 2.21 11.47
C ALA A 46 2.24 1.94 10.03
N GLU A 47 2.75 0.74 9.75
CA GLU A 47 3.21 0.33 8.42
C GLU A 47 2.01 0.08 7.48
N GLN A 48 0.92 -0.47 7.99
CA GLN A 48 -0.32 -0.65 7.24
C GLN A 48 -0.94 0.71 6.86
N GLU A 49 -0.93 1.69 7.77
CA GLU A 49 -1.38 3.06 7.47
C GLU A 49 -0.52 3.72 6.40
N GLN A 50 0.80 3.58 6.47
CA GLN A 50 1.72 4.07 5.42
C GLN A 50 1.45 3.42 4.07
N LEU A 51 1.24 2.09 4.04
CA LEU A 51 0.94 1.36 2.82
C LEU A 51 -0.41 1.78 2.22
N LEU A 52 -1.43 1.97 3.07
CA LEU A 52 -2.74 2.47 2.67
C LEU A 52 -2.65 3.88 2.08
N ALA A 53 -1.91 4.77 2.74
CA ALA A 53 -1.66 6.13 2.28
C ALA A 53 -1.00 6.15 0.90
N MET A 54 -0.01 5.29 0.66
CA MET A 54 0.62 5.13 -0.66
C MET A 54 -0.35 4.57 -1.71
N LEU A 55 -1.21 3.64 -1.31
CA LEU A 55 -2.15 2.99 -2.22
C LEU A 55 -3.31 3.91 -2.64
N THR A 56 -3.81 4.74 -1.71
CA THR A 56 -4.83 5.77 -1.98
C THR A 56 -4.22 6.95 -2.74
N ALA A 57 -3.01 7.40 -2.38
CA ALA A 57 -2.31 8.46 -3.10
C ALA A 57 -1.95 8.05 -4.54
N GLY A 58 -1.67 6.77 -4.78
CA GLY A 58 -1.43 6.24 -6.13
C GLY A 58 -2.69 6.05 -6.99
N SER A 59 -3.89 6.24 -6.44
CA SER A 59 -5.16 6.22 -7.20
C SER A 59 -5.89 7.57 -7.19
N ASP A 60 -5.46 8.52 -6.35
CA ASP A 60 -5.97 9.89 -6.32
C ASP A 60 -5.18 10.78 -7.29
N GLY A 61 -5.40 10.52 -8.58
CA GLY A 61 -5.06 11.43 -9.66
C GLY A 61 -6.32 12.06 -10.23
N ALA A 62 -7.21 12.62 -9.40
CA ALA A 62 -8.36 13.39 -9.86
C ALA A 62 -8.98 14.20 -8.70
N GLY A 63 -8.49 15.43 -8.48
CA GLY A 63 -9.23 16.35 -7.60
C GLY A 63 -8.47 17.55 -7.06
N ASN A 64 -7.71 18.29 -7.87
CA ASN A 64 -7.45 19.70 -7.61
C ASN A 64 -7.29 20.45 -8.93
N SER A 65 -8.43 20.66 -9.60
CA SER A 65 -8.61 21.70 -10.59
C SER A 65 -9.79 22.55 -10.12
N GLU A 66 -9.52 23.72 -9.52
CA GLU A 66 -10.27 24.98 -9.65
C GLU A 66 -9.64 26.03 -8.69
N THR A 67 -8.92 27.03 -9.23
CA THR A 67 -9.35 28.40 -9.61
C THR A 67 -9.48 29.38 -8.44
N THR A 68 -8.54 30.32 -8.39
CA THR A 68 -8.79 31.76 -8.16
C THR A 68 -7.64 32.52 -8.80
#